data_AF-J3K0Z3-F1
#
_entry.id   AF-J3K0Z3-F1
#
_cell.length_a   1.000
_cell.length_b   1.000
_cell.length_c   1.000
_cell.angle_alpha   90.00
_cell.angle_beta   90.00
_cell.angle_gamma   90.00
#
_symmetry.space_group_name_H-M   'P 1'
#
loop_
_entity.id
_entity.type
_entity.pdbx_description
1 polymer ?
#
loop_
_entity_poly.entity_id
_entity_poly.type
_entity_poly.pdbx_seq_one_letter_code
_entity_poly.pdbx_strand_id
1 'polypeptide(L)'
;MPHTEVQTRNLYRSISKIMISLAKISQPRIGSWTIDNDGRISLSIRPMYCHLHQLENYAIPSGIPRNMTYTGADGFYLDLLTGHDNRLRHQANAAFDEADARGQAKDLVLMRALLHLFTDRHLHNSPFVMQLADMHASNIFVDEDWNIKHVVDLEWACCLPLGNLLPPFWLTGQSVDGLDGPEYEQFKACYEQFTTIFEQEETDTPLHHKGSFYSRAKVMKRALDDGQNWYLNALQTPKGLFNLFRTHLQPFFDEVPKESLRAAVSPYWTPGMTSNSSIVESKLRDYANYRKDVHNVCFTVNTAERHIDKLQ
;
A
#
# COMPACT_ATOMS: atom_id res chain seq x y z
N MET A 1 21.71 2.20 5.12
CA MET A 1 21.06 2.77 6.31
C MET A 1 22.06 3.58 7.09
N PRO A 2 21.62 4.59 7.88
CA PRO A 2 22.49 5.38 8.75
C PRO A 2 23.36 4.48 9.64
N HIS A 3 24.58 4.93 9.95
CA HIS A 3 25.52 4.18 10.79
C HIS A 3 25.55 4.67 12.24
N THR A 4 25.02 5.87 12.51
CA THR A 4 25.01 6.49 13.84
C THR A 4 23.62 7.05 14.16
N GLU A 5 23.33 7.23 15.45
CA GLU A 5 22.07 7.85 15.90
C GLU A 5 21.90 9.27 15.34
N VAL A 6 23.01 10.04 15.24
CA VAL A 6 22.99 11.40 14.68
C VAL A 6 22.56 11.38 13.22
N GLN A 7 23.13 10.47 12.42
CA GLN A 7 22.75 10.30 11.02
C GLN A 7 21.28 9.84 10.87
N THR A 8 20.80 8.93 11.72
CA THR A 8 19.38 8.52 11.74
C THR A 8 18.47 9.71 12.00
N ARG A 9 18.80 10.54 13.00
CA ARG A 9 18.03 11.75 13.32
C ARG A 9 18.04 12.76 12.18
N ASN A 10 19.16 12.95 11.49
CA ASN A 10 19.27 13.85 10.34
C ASN A 10 18.41 13.38 9.16
N LEU A 11 18.40 12.08 8.89
CA LEU A 11 17.54 11.49 7.87
C LEU A 11 16.05 11.70 8.22
N TYR A 12 15.64 11.34 9.44
CA TYR A 12 14.24 11.45 9.87
C TYR A 12 13.76 12.90 9.87
N ARG A 13 14.62 13.83 10.29
CA ARG A 13 14.35 15.27 10.19
C ARG A 13 14.16 15.71 8.73
N SER A 14 15.04 15.28 7.84
CA SER A 14 14.97 15.65 6.42
C SER A 14 13.69 15.13 5.77
N ILE A 15 13.34 13.86 6.02
CA ILE A 15 12.09 13.25 5.53
C ILE A 15 10.88 13.98 6.09
N SER A 16 10.86 14.24 7.41
CA SER A 16 9.78 14.99 8.07
C SER A 16 9.56 16.35 7.41
N LYS A 17 10.63 17.13 7.18
CA LYS A 17 10.54 18.44 6.52
C LYS A 17 9.96 18.35 5.12
N ILE A 18 10.35 17.34 4.33
CA ILE A 18 9.80 17.13 2.99
C ILE A 18 8.31 16.81 3.05
N MET A 19 7.92 15.85 3.90
CA MET A 19 6.52 15.45 4.09
C MET A 19 5.65 16.63 4.56
N ILE A 20 6.13 17.41 5.54
CA ILE A 20 5.44 18.61 6.05
C ILE A 20 5.30 19.67 4.96
N SER A 21 6.35 19.90 4.17
CA SER A 21 6.33 20.87 3.06
C SER A 21 5.28 20.51 2.01
N LEU A 22 5.23 19.25 1.58
CA LEU A 22 4.23 18.75 0.64
C LEU A 22 2.82 18.80 1.22
N ALA A 23 2.67 18.42 2.50
CA ALA A 23 1.39 18.41 3.20
C ALA A 23 0.98 19.76 3.81
N LYS A 24 1.60 20.87 3.37
CA LYS A 24 1.32 22.21 3.91
C LYS A 24 -0.03 22.76 3.46
N ILE A 25 -0.46 22.43 2.24
CA ILE A 25 -1.66 22.99 1.63
C ILE A 25 -2.71 21.89 1.48
N SER A 26 -3.84 22.08 2.16
CA SER A 26 -5.00 21.19 2.00
C SER A 26 -5.58 21.31 0.60
N GLN A 27 -5.90 20.16 0.02
CA GLN A 27 -6.45 20.01 -1.32
C GLN A 27 -7.94 19.70 -1.28
N PRO A 28 -8.69 20.00 -2.37
CA PRO A 28 -10.13 19.85 -2.39
C PRO A 28 -10.63 18.41 -2.56
N ARG A 29 -9.79 17.48 -3.03
CA ARG A 29 -10.15 16.10 -3.35
C ARG A 29 -8.92 15.19 -3.36
N ILE A 30 -9.15 13.88 -3.32
CA ILE A 30 -8.16 12.82 -3.52
C ILE A 30 -8.00 12.59 -5.04
N GLY A 31 -6.76 12.50 -5.52
CA GLY A 31 -6.44 12.34 -6.94
C GLY A 31 -4.95 12.54 -7.25
N SER A 32 -4.59 12.56 -8.53
CA SER A 32 -3.27 12.94 -9.02
C SER A 32 -3.34 14.11 -10.00
N TRP A 33 -2.21 14.80 -10.15
CA TRP A 33 -2.11 15.98 -11.00
C TRP A 33 -1.89 15.62 -12.46
N THR A 34 -2.43 16.43 -13.36
CA THR A 34 -2.13 16.45 -14.79
C THR A 34 -1.68 17.83 -15.21
N ILE A 35 -0.94 17.89 -16.32
CA ILE A 35 -0.55 19.12 -16.99
C ILE A 35 -1.17 19.08 -18.38
N ASP A 36 -1.96 20.08 -18.74
CA ASP A 36 -2.54 20.19 -20.08
C ASP A 36 -1.56 20.80 -21.10
N ASN A 37 -1.98 20.90 -22.36
CA ASN A 37 -1.15 21.47 -23.44
C ASN A 37 -0.83 22.96 -23.25
N ASP A 38 -1.57 23.66 -22.37
CA ASP A 38 -1.33 25.06 -22.01
C ASP A 38 -0.43 25.18 -20.76
N GLY A 39 0.08 24.06 -20.23
CA GLY A 39 0.93 24.01 -19.04
C GLY A 39 0.16 24.18 -17.72
N ARG A 40 -1.18 24.05 -17.72
CA ARG A 40 -1.99 24.21 -16.51
C ARG A 40 -2.04 22.93 -15.71
N ILE A 41 -1.72 23.06 -14.43
CA ILE A 41 -1.77 21.95 -13.47
C ILE A 41 -3.20 21.78 -12.95
N SER A 42 -3.74 20.56 -13.02
CA SER A 42 -5.06 20.24 -12.49
C SER A 42 -5.08 18.91 -11.73
N LEU A 43 -5.79 18.85 -10.60
CA LEU A 43 -6.01 17.63 -9.83
C LEU A 43 -7.24 16.90 -10.38
N SER A 44 -7.06 16.13 -11.46
CA SER A 44 -8.16 15.71 -12.35
C SER A 44 -8.19 14.22 -12.69
N ILE A 45 -7.22 13.43 -12.22
CA ILE A 45 -7.17 11.98 -12.45
C ILE A 45 -7.13 11.21 -11.13
N ARG A 46 -7.37 9.90 -11.22
CA ARG A 46 -7.32 8.98 -10.09
C ARG A 46 -5.96 9.02 -9.38
N PRO A 47 -5.91 8.71 -8.08
CA PRO A 47 -4.63 8.49 -7.39
C PRO A 47 -3.82 7.43 -8.10
N MET A 48 -2.59 7.78 -8.45
CA MET A 48 -1.68 6.90 -9.16
C MET A 48 -0.78 6.21 -8.15
N TYR A 49 -0.97 4.91 -7.96
CA TYR A 49 -0.04 4.07 -7.21
C TYR A 49 0.72 3.15 -8.16
N CYS A 50 2.00 2.93 -7.88
CA CYS A 50 2.85 2.02 -8.66
C CYS A 50 2.19 0.63 -8.79
N HIS A 51 1.61 0.09 -7.70
CA HIS A 51 0.96 -1.21 -7.72
C HIS A 51 -0.25 -1.30 -8.66
N LEU A 52 -1.04 -0.23 -8.80
CA LEU A 52 -2.19 -0.22 -9.71
C LEU A 52 -1.74 -0.31 -11.17
N HIS A 53 -0.66 0.37 -11.52
CA HIS A 53 -0.08 0.26 -12.86
C HIS A 53 0.56 -1.09 -13.11
N GLN A 54 1.21 -1.70 -12.11
CA GLN A 54 1.73 -3.06 -12.25
C GLN A 54 0.61 -4.05 -12.57
N LEU A 55 -0.55 -3.94 -11.91
CA LEU A 55 -1.72 -4.75 -12.22
C LEU A 55 -2.20 -4.51 -13.66
N GLU A 56 -2.32 -3.26 -14.09
CA GLU A 56 -2.75 -2.92 -15.45
C GLU A 56 -1.77 -3.41 -16.52
N ASN A 57 -0.46 -3.36 -16.26
CA ASN A 57 0.57 -3.94 -17.13
C ASN A 57 0.42 -5.46 -17.27
N TYR A 58 -0.13 -6.14 -16.26
CA TYR A 58 -0.49 -7.56 -16.32
C TYR A 58 -1.89 -7.81 -16.90
N ALA A 59 -2.49 -6.81 -17.55
CA ALA A 59 -3.85 -6.83 -18.07
C ALA A 59 -4.93 -7.12 -17.00
N ILE A 60 -4.64 -6.79 -15.73
CA ILE A 60 -5.61 -6.86 -14.64
C ILE A 60 -6.22 -5.47 -14.47
N PRO A 61 -7.55 -5.32 -14.66
CA PRO A 61 -8.18 -4.02 -14.53
C PRO A 61 -8.11 -3.54 -13.08
N SER A 62 -7.67 -2.29 -12.86
CA SER A 62 -7.77 -1.66 -11.54
C SER A 62 -9.23 -1.45 -11.09
N GLY A 63 -10.15 -1.32 -12.05
CA GLY A 63 -11.56 -1.00 -11.78
C GLY A 63 -11.80 0.49 -11.51
N ILE A 64 -10.75 1.32 -11.55
CA ILE A 64 -10.83 2.75 -11.23
C ILE A 64 -10.72 3.55 -12.54
N PRO A 65 -11.75 4.30 -12.96
CA PRO A 65 -11.67 5.15 -14.15
C PRO A 65 -10.54 6.18 -14.05
N ARG A 66 -9.87 6.47 -15.17
CA ARG A 66 -8.72 7.40 -15.20
C ARG A 66 -9.07 8.80 -14.66
N ASN A 67 -10.28 9.29 -14.95
CA ASN A 67 -10.79 10.60 -14.52
C ASN A 67 -11.49 10.58 -13.15
N MET A 68 -11.41 9.47 -12.40
CA MET A 68 -12.02 9.36 -11.08
C MET A 68 -11.25 10.23 -10.08
N THR A 69 -11.96 11.03 -9.28
CA THR A 69 -11.39 11.71 -8.11
C THR A 69 -12.38 11.57 -6.96
N TYR A 70 -11.92 11.68 -5.72
CA TYR A 70 -12.77 11.40 -4.56
C TYR A 70 -12.87 12.61 -3.64
N THR A 71 -14.08 12.92 -3.19
CA THR A 71 -14.34 13.93 -2.15
C THR A 71 -14.35 13.34 -0.75
N GLY A 72 -14.15 12.02 -0.63
CA GLY A 72 -14.09 11.27 0.63
C GLY A 72 -13.22 10.03 0.50
N ALA A 73 -12.64 9.59 1.61
CA ALA A 73 -11.67 8.50 1.67
C ALA A 73 -12.29 7.11 1.47
N ASP A 74 -13.53 6.89 1.92
CA ASP A 74 -14.16 5.57 1.92
C ASP A 74 -14.27 4.97 0.51
N GLY A 75 -14.77 5.75 -0.45
CA GLY A 75 -14.85 5.32 -1.85
C GLY A 75 -13.48 4.99 -2.44
N PHE A 76 -12.47 5.79 -2.10
CA PHE A 76 -11.09 5.55 -2.52
C PHE A 76 -10.53 4.24 -1.96
N TYR A 77 -10.72 3.96 -0.66
CA TYR A 77 -10.27 2.70 -0.06
C TYR A 77 -11.02 1.48 -0.59
N LEU A 78 -12.34 1.60 -0.84
CA LEU A 78 -13.14 0.54 -1.44
C LEU A 78 -12.68 0.21 -2.87
N ASP A 79 -12.26 1.22 -3.62
CA ASP A 79 -11.72 1.07 -4.98
C ASP A 79 -10.33 0.42 -4.97
N LEU A 80 -9.46 0.74 -3.99
CA LEU A 80 -8.21 0.00 -3.78
C LEU A 80 -8.49 -1.49 -3.50
N LEU A 81 -9.45 -1.80 -2.63
CA LEU A 81 -9.88 -3.18 -2.37
C LEU A 81 -10.44 -3.87 -3.62
N THR A 82 -11.13 -3.14 -4.50
CA THR A 82 -11.58 -3.68 -5.79
C THR A 82 -10.40 -4.08 -6.68
N GLY A 83 -9.28 -3.34 -6.64
CA GLY A 83 -8.03 -3.74 -7.27
C GLY A 83 -7.51 -5.10 -6.78
N HIS A 84 -7.59 -5.36 -5.47
CA HIS A 84 -7.24 -6.67 -4.89
C HIS A 84 -8.23 -7.77 -5.28
N ASP A 85 -9.52 -7.46 -5.36
CA ASP A 85 -10.52 -8.41 -5.88
C ASP A 85 -10.19 -8.80 -7.32
N ASN A 86 -9.88 -7.83 -8.17
CA ASN A 86 -9.53 -8.06 -9.57
C ASN A 86 -8.22 -8.84 -9.71
N ARG A 87 -7.24 -8.60 -8.84
CA ARG A 87 -6.04 -9.44 -8.75
C ARG A 87 -6.42 -10.90 -8.48
N LEU A 88 -7.23 -11.16 -7.46
CA LEU A 88 -7.65 -12.52 -7.12
C LEU A 88 -8.46 -13.19 -8.24
N ARG A 89 -9.28 -12.42 -8.98
CA ARG A 89 -10.06 -12.93 -10.12
C ARG A 89 -9.20 -13.22 -11.35
N HIS A 90 -8.34 -12.29 -11.75
CA HIS A 90 -7.72 -12.29 -13.08
C HIS A 90 -6.29 -12.78 -13.10
N GLN A 91 -5.53 -12.61 -12.01
CA GLN A 91 -4.15 -13.08 -11.97
C GLN A 91 -4.13 -14.61 -11.92
N ALA A 92 -3.41 -15.25 -12.85
CA ALA A 92 -3.41 -16.71 -12.97
C ALA A 92 -2.78 -17.40 -11.74
N ASN A 93 -1.73 -16.81 -11.19
CA ASN A 93 -1.04 -17.27 -9.99
C ASN A 93 -1.47 -16.52 -8.71
N ALA A 94 -2.71 -16.03 -8.66
CA ALA A 94 -3.20 -15.33 -7.47
C ALA A 94 -3.32 -16.23 -6.24
N ALA A 95 -3.65 -17.50 -6.45
CA ALA A 95 -3.77 -18.53 -5.43
C ALA A 95 -3.25 -19.87 -5.96
N PHE A 96 -2.67 -20.69 -5.08
CA PHE A 96 -2.03 -21.96 -5.47
C PHE A 96 -2.82 -23.22 -5.04
N ASP A 97 -3.69 -23.10 -4.03
CA ASP A 97 -4.61 -24.15 -3.62
C ASP A 97 -5.97 -23.57 -3.15
N GLU A 98 -6.93 -24.45 -2.87
CA GLU A 98 -8.27 -24.06 -2.43
C GLU A 98 -8.25 -23.33 -1.08
N ALA A 99 -7.38 -23.76 -0.17
CA ALA A 99 -7.23 -23.20 1.16
C ALA A 99 -6.75 -21.73 1.10
N ASP A 100 -5.80 -21.43 0.22
CA ASP A 100 -5.26 -20.11 -0.07
C ASP A 100 -6.30 -19.24 -0.78
N ALA A 101 -6.94 -19.74 -1.84
CA ALA A 101 -7.98 -19.01 -2.56
C ALA A 101 -9.13 -18.56 -1.64
N ARG A 102 -9.65 -19.48 -0.82
CA ARG A 102 -10.69 -19.17 0.17
C ARG A 102 -10.16 -18.28 1.30
N GLY A 103 -8.90 -18.45 1.70
CA GLY A 103 -8.24 -17.63 2.71
C GLY A 103 -8.14 -16.16 2.29
N GLN A 104 -7.66 -15.91 1.07
CA GLN A 104 -7.56 -14.57 0.49
C GLN A 104 -8.94 -13.93 0.31
N ALA A 105 -9.93 -14.67 -0.17
CA ALA A 105 -11.31 -14.18 -0.29
C ALA A 105 -11.92 -13.79 1.06
N LYS A 106 -11.69 -14.61 2.10
CA LYS A 106 -12.09 -14.32 3.48
C LYS A 106 -11.45 -13.02 3.98
N ASP A 107 -10.14 -12.85 3.77
CA ASP A 107 -9.42 -11.63 4.16
C ASP A 107 -9.96 -10.39 3.44
N LEU A 108 -10.28 -10.47 2.14
CA LEU A 108 -10.85 -9.34 1.39
C LEU A 108 -12.23 -8.90 1.91
N VAL A 109 -13.09 -9.87 2.23
CA VAL A 109 -14.40 -9.59 2.83
C VAL A 109 -14.23 -8.91 4.19
N LEU A 110 -13.34 -9.42 5.04
CA LEU A 110 -13.08 -8.84 6.36
C LEU A 110 -12.45 -7.45 6.26
N MET A 111 -11.44 -7.25 5.40
CA MET A 111 -10.85 -5.94 5.14
C MET A 111 -11.93 -4.91 4.76
N ARG A 112 -12.88 -5.30 3.90
CA ARG A 112 -13.98 -4.43 3.50
C ARG A 112 -14.95 -4.13 4.65
N ALA A 113 -15.30 -5.14 5.45
CA ALA A 113 -16.21 -4.98 6.59
C ALA A 113 -15.61 -4.13 7.72
N LEU A 114 -14.30 -4.25 7.93
CA LEU A 114 -13.56 -3.62 9.04
C LEU A 114 -13.01 -2.23 8.69
N LEU A 115 -13.27 -1.72 7.47
CA LEU A 115 -12.79 -0.41 7.01
C LEU A 115 -13.00 0.69 8.08
N HIS A 116 -14.22 0.80 8.60
CA HIS A 116 -14.62 1.82 9.56
C HIS A 116 -13.90 1.75 10.93
N LEU A 117 -13.29 0.62 11.27
CA LEU A 117 -12.53 0.45 12.52
C LEU A 117 -11.09 0.96 12.37
N PHE A 118 -10.53 0.82 11.17
CA PHE A 118 -9.13 1.12 10.89
C PHE A 118 -8.94 2.42 10.10
N THR A 119 -10.01 3.20 9.89
CA THR A 119 -9.95 4.54 9.28
C THR A 119 -10.60 5.58 10.17
N ASP A 120 -9.94 6.73 10.33
CA ASP A 120 -10.45 7.82 11.14
C ASP A 120 -11.61 8.55 10.45
N ARG A 121 -12.82 8.39 10.99
CA ARG A 121 -14.05 9.05 10.53
C ARG A 121 -13.94 10.57 10.43
N HIS A 122 -13.14 11.20 11.29
CA HIS A 122 -12.93 12.64 11.27
C HIS A 122 -12.08 13.10 10.07
N LEU A 123 -11.31 12.19 9.47
CA LEU A 123 -10.44 12.44 8.33
C LEU A 123 -11.01 11.94 7.00
N HIS A 124 -12.24 11.38 6.99
CA HIS A 124 -12.84 10.82 5.76
C HIS A 124 -12.99 11.86 4.66
N ASN A 125 -13.47 13.07 4.98
CA ASN A 125 -13.79 14.08 3.97
C ASN A 125 -12.72 15.18 3.81
N SER A 126 -11.82 15.32 4.79
CA SER A 126 -10.77 16.35 4.80
C SER A 126 -9.92 16.24 6.07
N PRO A 127 -8.68 16.79 6.08
CA PRO A 127 -8.00 17.37 4.93
C PRO A 127 -7.37 16.31 4.04
N PHE A 128 -7.34 16.59 2.74
CA PHE A 128 -6.49 15.88 1.79
C PHE A 128 -5.20 16.67 1.59
N VAL A 129 -4.07 15.98 1.46
CA VAL A 129 -2.74 16.59 1.39
C VAL A 129 -1.92 15.93 0.29
N MET A 130 -0.96 16.66 -0.29
CA MET A 130 -0.02 16.11 -1.26
C MET A 130 1.00 15.22 -0.55
N GLN A 131 1.24 14.04 -1.11
CA GLN A 131 2.16 13.02 -0.61
C GLN A 131 2.89 12.37 -1.80
N LEU A 132 4.06 11.82 -1.55
CA LEU A 132 4.77 10.97 -2.51
C LEU A 132 4.44 9.51 -2.19
N ALA A 133 3.63 8.87 -3.02
CA ALA A 133 3.17 7.50 -2.77
C ALA A 133 4.26 6.44 -2.95
N ASP A 134 5.37 6.79 -3.61
CA ASP A 134 6.51 5.89 -3.87
C ASP A 134 7.84 6.47 -3.38
N MET A 135 7.83 7.07 -2.18
CA MET A 135 9.05 7.55 -1.56
C MET A 135 9.80 6.39 -0.90
N HIS A 136 10.91 5.93 -1.47
CA HIS A 136 11.80 4.90 -0.92
C HIS A 136 13.29 5.26 -1.04
N ALA A 137 14.15 4.46 -0.39
CA ALA A 137 15.57 4.77 -0.21
C ALA A 137 16.34 5.05 -1.53
N SER A 138 16.01 4.39 -2.64
CA SER A 138 16.69 4.62 -3.92
C SER A 138 16.28 5.91 -4.64
N ASN A 139 15.21 6.58 -4.20
CA ASN A 139 14.76 7.85 -4.77
C ASN A 139 15.33 9.06 -4.00
N ILE A 140 16.19 8.81 -3.00
CA ILE A 140 16.69 9.82 -2.07
C ILE A 140 18.23 9.84 -2.11
N PHE A 141 18.78 11.03 -2.33
CA PHE A 141 20.22 11.28 -2.25
C PHE A 141 20.57 12.08 -0.99
N VAL A 142 21.56 11.62 -0.25
CA VAL A 142 22.00 12.20 1.03
C VAL A 142 23.47 12.63 1.00
N ASP A 143 23.86 13.55 1.89
CA ASP A 143 25.27 13.83 2.18
C ASP A 143 25.87 12.86 3.22
N GLU A 144 27.15 13.08 3.57
CA GLU A 144 27.90 12.28 4.57
C GLU A 144 27.22 12.25 5.96
N ASP A 145 26.47 13.31 6.29
CA ASP A 145 25.74 13.48 7.54
C ASP A 145 24.30 12.96 7.46
N TRP A 146 23.92 12.29 6.37
CA TRP A 146 22.59 11.75 6.10
C TRP A 146 21.47 12.81 5.97
N ASN A 147 21.82 14.04 5.59
CA ASN A 147 20.83 15.04 5.20
C ASN A 147 20.42 14.83 3.75
N ILE A 148 19.11 14.87 3.47
CA ILE A 148 18.60 14.74 2.10
C ILE A 148 18.97 15.98 1.28
N LYS A 149 19.63 15.78 0.15
CA LYS A 149 19.96 16.83 -0.83
C LYS A 149 19.00 16.84 -1.99
N HIS A 150 18.61 15.66 -2.47
CA HIS A 150 17.74 15.53 -3.63
C HIS A 150 16.76 14.37 -3.44
N VAL A 151 15.53 14.58 -3.92
CA VAL A 151 14.54 13.53 -4.13
C VAL A 151 14.25 13.50 -5.62
N VAL A 152 14.32 12.32 -6.21
CA VAL A 152 14.03 12.09 -7.62
C VAL A 152 12.77 11.24 -7.76
N ASP A 153 12.37 10.99 -9.00
CA ASP A 153 11.26 10.08 -9.32
C ASP A 153 9.93 10.46 -8.63
N LEU A 154 9.45 11.66 -8.95
CA LEU A 154 8.28 12.28 -8.32
C LEU A 154 6.96 11.94 -9.04
N GLU A 155 6.96 10.98 -9.96
CA GLU A 155 5.81 10.67 -10.81
C GLU A 155 4.60 10.14 -10.01
N TRP A 156 4.85 9.59 -8.82
CA TRP A 156 3.85 9.05 -7.90
C TRP A 156 3.31 10.06 -6.89
N ALA A 157 3.40 11.36 -7.21
CA ALA A 157 2.79 12.39 -6.39
C ALA A 157 1.25 12.32 -6.43
N CYS A 158 0.64 12.14 -5.26
CA CYS A 158 -0.81 12.04 -5.11
C CYS A 158 -1.33 12.97 -4.03
N CYS A 159 -2.56 13.43 -4.18
CA CYS A 159 -3.33 13.97 -3.08
C CYS A 159 -4.12 12.84 -2.41
N LEU A 160 -3.89 12.65 -1.11
CA LEU A 160 -4.42 11.54 -0.32
C LEU A 160 -5.00 12.05 1.02
N PRO A 161 -5.86 11.25 1.69
CA PRO A 161 -6.29 11.52 3.06
C PRO A 161 -5.12 11.77 4.01
N LEU A 162 -5.32 12.67 4.99
CA LEU A 162 -4.31 12.93 6.02
C LEU A 162 -3.86 11.66 6.75
N GLY A 163 -4.77 10.71 6.96
CA GLY A 163 -4.47 9.42 7.60
C GLY A 163 -3.47 8.56 6.80
N ASN A 164 -3.30 8.79 5.50
CA ASN A 164 -2.30 8.09 4.68
C ASN A 164 -0.88 8.65 4.85
N LEU A 165 -0.73 9.83 5.47
CA LEU A 165 0.58 10.41 5.73
C LEU A 165 1.21 9.66 6.92
N LEU A 166 1.94 8.59 6.61
CA LEU A 166 2.54 7.68 7.58
C LEU A 166 4.08 7.68 7.49
N PRO A 167 4.79 7.38 8.59
CA PRO A 167 6.22 7.11 8.55
C PRO A 167 6.56 6.01 7.53
N PRO A 168 7.63 6.16 6.73
CA PRO A 168 7.99 5.14 5.75
C PRO A 168 8.43 3.84 6.42
N PHE A 169 7.80 2.71 6.09
CA PHE A 169 8.11 1.41 6.72
C PHE A 169 9.54 0.93 6.42
N TRP A 170 10.09 1.31 5.26
CA TRP A 170 11.42 0.89 4.81
C TRP A 170 12.55 1.52 5.63
N LEU A 171 12.30 2.40 6.60
CA LEU A 171 13.34 2.97 7.46
C LEU A 171 14.13 1.90 8.25
N THR A 172 13.55 0.72 8.47
CA THR A 172 14.24 -0.45 9.05
C THR A 172 14.93 -1.34 8.01
N GLY A 173 14.72 -1.09 6.72
CA GLY A 173 15.21 -1.92 5.62
C GLY A 173 14.39 -3.20 5.39
N GLN A 174 13.32 -3.40 6.17
CA GLN A 174 12.43 -4.55 6.05
C GLN A 174 11.32 -4.29 5.03
N SER A 175 10.82 -5.37 4.42
CA SER A 175 9.57 -5.31 3.69
C SER A 175 8.40 -5.19 4.67
N VAL A 176 7.31 -4.55 4.25
CA VAL A 176 6.16 -4.31 5.12
C VAL A 176 5.51 -5.62 5.63
N ASP A 177 5.59 -6.69 4.83
CA ASP A 177 5.08 -8.03 5.18
C ASP A 177 6.06 -8.88 5.99
N GLY A 178 7.30 -8.41 6.20
CA GLY A 178 8.31 -9.02 7.05
C GLY A 178 8.43 -8.35 8.43
N LEU A 179 7.51 -7.46 8.79
CA LEU A 179 7.50 -6.75 10.06
C LEU A 179 6.78 -7.55 11.15
N ASP A 180 7.24 -8.75 11.48
CA ASP A 180 6.72 -9.53 12.61
C ASP A 180 7.80 -9.72 13.70
N GLY A 181 7.39 -10.23 14.87
CA GLY A 181 8.33 -10.59 15.94
C GLY A 181 9.38 -9.51 16.28
N PRO A 182 10.69 -9.83 16.30
CA PRO A 182 11.76 -8.87 16.57
C PRO A 182 11.80 -7.67 15.61
N GLU A 183 11.52 -7.90 14.33
CA GLU A 183 11.51 -6.88 13.28
C GLU A 183 10.39 -5.86 13.51
N TYR A 184 9.24 -6.31 14.04
CA TYR A 184 8.16 -5.42 14.47
C TYR A 184 8.58 -4.50 15.62
N GLU A 185 9.25 -5.03 16.65
CA GLU A 185 9.70 -4.21 17.79
C GLU A 185 10.72 -3.15 17.35
N GLN A 186 11.63 -3.51 16.45
CA GLN A 186 12.57 -2.56 15.85
C GLN A 186 11.82 -1.49 15.02
N PHE A 187 10.85 -1.89 14.20
CA PHE A 187 10.02 -0.98 13.43
C PHE A 187 9.24 -0.02 14.34
N LYS A 188 8.62 -0.54 15.41
CA LYS A 188 7.88 0.27 16.38
C LYS A 188 8.78 1.33 17.02
N ALA A 189 9.98 0.95 17.47
CA ALA A 189 10.94 1.91 18.02
C ALA A 189 11.36 2.99 17.01
N CYS A 190 11.62 2.59 15.75
CA CYS A 190 11.91 3.55 14.67
C CYS A 190 10.73 4.47 14.35
N TYR A 191 9.50 3.93 14.36
CA TYR A 191 8.26 4.68 14.13
C TYR A 191 8.03 5.73 15.22
N GLU A 192 8.19 5.35 16.49
CA GLU A 192 8.07 6.25 17.64
C GLU A 192 9.14 7.36 17.61
N GLN A 193 10.38 7.00 17.29
CA GLN A 193 11.46 7.98 17.12
C GLN A 193 11.17 8.94 15.95
N PHE A 194 10.72 8.42 14.81
CA PHE A 194 10.37 9.23 13.64
C PHE A 194 9.23 10.20 13.96
N THR A 195 8.14 9.71 14.55
CA THR A 195 6.97 10.55 14.88
C THR A 195 7.29 11.62 15.92
N THR A 196 8.21 11.34 16.85
CA THR A 196 8.72 12.34 17.81
C THR A 196 9.49 13.45 17.10
N ILE A 197 10.38 13.10 16.17
CA ILE A 197 11.10 14.10 15.36
C ILE A 197 10.14 14.86 14.45
N PHE A 198 9.17 14.18 13.83
CA PHE A 198 8.17 14.80 12.99
C PHE A 198 7.36 15.86 13.75
N GLU A 199 6.96 15.57 14.99
CA GLU A 199 6.24 16.53 15.85
C GLU A 199 7.05 17.81 16.12
N GLN A 200 8.36 17.68 16.33
CA GLN A 200 9.26 18.82 16.52
C GLN A 200 9.31 19.69 15.26
N GLU A 201 9.45 19.06 14.08
CA GLU A 201 9.54 19.78 12.81
C GLU A 201 8.19 20.39 12.36
N GLU A 202 7.05 19.82 12.78
CA GLU A 202 5.74 20.34 12.35
C GLU A 202 5.28 21.59 13.10
N THR A 203 5.90 21.91 14.23
CA THR A 203 5.53 23.03 15.11
C THR A 203 5.53 24.37 14.36
N ASP A 204 6.47 24.57 13.45
CA ASP A 204 6.60 25.82 12.68
C ASP A 204 5.72 25.86 11.42
N THR A 205 5.07 24.75 11.04
CA THR A 205 4.27 24.64 9.81
C THR A 205 2.93 23.96 10.08
N PRO A 206 2.01 24.59 10.82
CA PRO A 206 0.73 23.98 11.17
C PRO A 206 -0.15 23.73 9.93
N LEU A 207 -0.87 22.61 9.90
CA LEU A 207 -1.92 22.37 8.89
C LEU A 207 -3.24 22.93 9.38
N HIS A 208 -3.79 23.88 8.61
CA HIS A 208 -5.13 24.41 8.83
C HIS A 208 -6.05 24.04 7.67
N HIS A 209 -7.27 23.62 7.98
CA HIS A 209 -8.33 23.43 7.01
C HIS A 209 -9.65 23.92 7.60
N LYS A 210 -10.34 24.83 6.89
CA LYS A 210 -11.62 25.43 7.32
C LYS A 210 -11.60 25.99 8.76
N GLY A 211 -10.49 26.60 9.17
CA GLY A 211 -10.33 27.18 10.51
C GLY A 211 -9.95 26.18 11.61
N SER A 212 -9.94 24.87 11.32
CA SER A 212 -9.50 23.83 12.25
C SER A 212 -8.02 23.51 12.05
N PHE A 213 -7.32 23.27 13.16
CA PHE A 213 -5.93 22.80 13.18
C PHE A 213 -5.89 21.27 13.16
N TYR A 214 -4.97 20.71 12.35
CA TYR A 214 -4.72 19.27 12.25
C TYR A 214 -3.23 19.00 12.53
N SER A 215 -2.94 18.22 13.57
CA SER A 215 -1.58 17.73 13.84
C SER A 215 -1.34 16.45 13.07
N ARG A 216 -0.40 16.46 12.12
CA ARG A 216 -0.03 15.25 11.36
C ARG A 216 0.69 14.26 12.26
N ALA A 217 1.54 14.75 13.17
CA ALA A 217 2.26 13.87 14.10
C ALA A 217 1.30 13.08 15.00
N LYS A 218 0.26 13.73 15.54
CA LYS A 218 -0.76 13.04 16.35
C LYS A 218 -1.54 12.00 15.56
N VAL A 219 -1.86 12.28 14.29
CA VAL A 219 -2.50 11.30 13.40
C VAL A 219 -1.56 10.11 13.18
N MET A 220 -0.29 10.34 12.86
CA MET A 220 0.71 9.27 12.70
C MET A 220 0.85 8.41 13.96
N LYS A 221 0.96 9.03 15.15
CA LYS A 221 1.12 8.30 16.41
C LYS A 221 -0.06 7.35 16.66
N ARG A 222 -1.29 7.86 16.55
CA ARG A 222 -2.51 7.04 16.70
C ARG A 222 -2.60 5.94 15.65
N ALA A 223 -2.16 6.21 14.43
CA ALA A 223 -2.29 5.25 13.34
C ALA A 223 -1.56 3.92 13.61
N LEU A 224 -0.48 3.92 14.40
CA LEU A 224 0.18 2.68 14.79
C LEU A 224 -0.64 1.91 15.83
N ASP A 225 -1.10 2.59 16.88
CA ASP A 225 -1.83 2.00 18.01
C ASP A 225 -3.20 1.42 17.59
N ASP A 226 -3.92 2.15 16.73
CA ASP A 226 -5.27 1.78 16.29
C ASP A 226 -5.26 0.81 15.08
N GLY A 227 -4.08 0.37 14.62
CA GLY A 227 -3.92 -0.55 13.48
C GLY A 227 -4.12 0.09 12.09
N GLN A 228 -4.45 1.39 12.02
CA GLN A 228 -4.63 2.13 10.75
C GLN A 228 -3.39 2.07 9.85
N ASN A 229 -2.18 2.12 10.42
CA ASN A 229 -0.93 1.98 9.68
C ASN A 229 -0.92 0.68 8.88
N TRP A 230 -1.28 -0.44 9.52
CA TRP A 230 -1.28 -1.75 8.89
C TRP A 230 -2.37 -1.88 7.84
N TYR A 231 -3.56 -1.35 8.13
CA TYR A 231 -4.67 -1.34 7.19
C TYR A 231 -4.34 -0.55 5.91
N LEU A 232 -3.81 0.67 6.04
CA LEU A 232 -3.51 1.52 4.89
C LEU A 232 -2.30 1.01 4.07
N ASN A 233 -1.31 0.40 4.72
CA ASN A 233 -0.21 -0.28 4.02
C ASN A 233 -0.70 -1.56 3.30
N ALA A 234 -1.63 -2.31 3.90
CA ALA A 234 -2.24 -3.49 3.29
C ALA A 234 -2.98 -3.14 2.00
N LEU A 235 -3.73 -2.03 1.98
CA LEU A 235 -4.40 -1.56 0.77
C LEU A 235 -3.43 -1.26 -0.38
N GLN A 236 -2.20 -0.83 -0.07
CA GLN A 236 -1.20 -0.43 -1.08
C GLN A 236 -0.27 -1.57 -1.52
N THR A 237 -0.36 -2.75 -0.88
CA THR A 237 0.58 -3.85 -1.08
C THR A 237 -0.16 -5.10 -1.56
N PRO A 238 -0.31 -5.35 -2.88
CA PRO A 238 -1.12 -6.45 -3.42
C PRO A 238 -0.82 -7.85 -2.88
N LYS A 239 0.45 -8.15 -2.62
CA LYS A 239 0.88 -9.43 -2.03
C LYS A 239 0.83 -9.40 -0.51
N GLY A 240 1.10 -8.23 0.09
CA GLY A 240 1.24 -8.05 1.54
C GLY A 240 -0.09 -7.97 2.28
N LEU A 241 -1.20 -7.62 1.61
CA LEU A 241 -2.50 -7.42 2.27
C LEU A 241 -2.88 -8.58 3.21
N PHE A 242 -2.74 -9.82 2.74
CA PHE A 242 -3.15 -11.00 3.51
C PHE A 242 -2.26 -11.25 4.72
N ASN A 243 -0.95 -11.07 4.56
CA ASN A 243 0.00 -11.23 5.64
C ASN A 243 -0.22 -10.13 6.69
N LEU A 244 -0.33 -8.88 6.24
CA LEU A 244 -0.59 -7.74 7.11
C LEU A 244 -1.90 -7.88 7.88
N PHE A 245 -2.97 -8.32 7.20
CA PHE A 245 -4.25 -8.55 7.86
C PHE A 245 -4.12 -9.62 8.95
N ARG A 246 -3.55 -10.78 8.64
CA ARG A 246 -3.47 -11.92 9.56
C ARG A 246 -2.52 -11.67 10.73
N THR A 247 -1.40 -10.98 10.49
CA THR A 247 -0.36 -10.72 11.48
C THR A 247 -0.70 -9.54 12.38
N HIS A 248 -1.23 -8.44 11.83
CA HIS A 248 -1.34 -7.17 12.57
C HIS A 248 -2.77 -6.71 12.84
N LEU A 249 -3.75 -7.05 11.99
CA LEU A 249 -5.12 -6.59 12.15
C LEU A 249 -6.01 -7.61 12.85
N GLN A 250 -5.87 -8.89 12.51
CA GLN A 250 -6.65 -9.97 13.11
C GLN A 250 -6.49 -10.07 14.64
N PRO A 251 -5.31 -9.82 15.25
CA PRO A 251 -5.16 -9.85 16.71
C PRO A 251 -5.95 -8.80 17.50
N PHE A 252 -6.56 -7.80 16.85
CA PHE A 252 -7.48 -6.86 17.51
C PHE A 252 -8.81 -7.52 17.91
N PHE A 253 -9.09 -8.74 17.43
CA PHE A 253 -10.35 -9.43 17.62
C PHE A 253 -10.16 -10.76 18.34
N ASP A 254 -11.27 -11.31 18.85
CA ASP A 254 -11.28 -12.62 19.50
C ASP A 254 -10.79 -13.73 18.56
N GLU A 255 -10.10 -14.71 19.14
CA GLU A 255 -9.58 -15.84 18.39
C GLU A 255 -10.71 -16.74 17.88
N VAL A 256 -10.76 -16.93 16.57
CA VAL A 256 -11.67 -17.85 15.90
C VAL A 256 -10.85 -18.89 15.14
N PRO A 257 -11.19 -20.20 15.21
CA PRO A 257 -10.51 -21.22 14.44
C PRO A 257 -10.44 -20.86 12.94
N LYS A 258 -9.24 -20.87 12.38
CA LYS A 258 -8.95 -20.39 11.01
C LYS A 258 -9.86 -21.03 9.97
N GLU A 259 -10.09 -22.34 10.09
CA GLU A 259 -10.94 -23.11 9.20
C GLU A 259 -12.41 -22.69 9.28
N SER A 260 -12.93 -22.53 10.48
CA SER A 260 -14.32 -22.08 10.71
C SER A 260 -14.55 -20.68 10.15
N LEU A 261 -13.63 -19.75 10.41
CA LEU A 261 -13.73 -18.38 9.91
C LEU A 261 -13.65 -18.35 8.38
N ARG A 262 -12.73 -19.11 7.79
CA ARG A 262 -12.59 -19.24 6.33
C ARG A 262 -13.85 -19.82 5.70
N ALA A 263 -14.38 -20.91 6.25
CA ALA A 263 -15.59 -21.55 5.74
C ALA A 263 -16.83 -20.65 5.85
N ALA A 264 -16.94 -19.87 6.94
CA ALA A 264 -18.06 -18.98 7.18
C ALA A 264 -18.05 -17.73 6.29
N VAL A 265 -16.87 -17.11 6.08
CA VAL A 265 -16.79 -15.78 5.45
C VAL A 265 -16.47 -15.85 3.94
N SER A 266 -15.60 -16.78 3.52
CA SER A 266 -15.18 -16.85 2.10
C SER A 266 -16.35 -16.95 1.09
N PRO A 267 -17.49 -17.61 1.38
CA PRO A 267 -18.63 -17.66 0.46
C PRO A 267 -19.26 -16.30 0.13
N TYR A 268 -19.05 -15.29 0.99
CA TYR A 268 -19.60 -13.94 0.82
C TYR A 268 -18.73 -13.03 -0.06
N TRP A 269 -17.56 -13.50 -0.51
CA TRP A 269 -16.70 -12.69 -1.40
C TRP A 269 -17.30 -12.52 -2.80
N THR A 270 -17.83 -13.60 -3.37
CA THR A 270 -18.47 -13.56 -4.69
C THR A 270 -19.46 -14.71 -4.86
N PRO A 271 -20.56 -14.53 -5.62
CA PRO A 271 -21.48 -15.62 -5.92
C PRO A 271 -20.76 -16.82 -6.55
N GLY A 272 -21.18 -18.03 -6.18
CA GLY A 272 -20.62 -19.27 -6.75
C GLY A 272 -19.32 -19.77 -6.11
N MET A 273 -18.83 -19.13 -5.04
CA MET A 273 -17.63 -19.53 -4.30
C MET A 273 -17.60 -21.02 -3.89
N THR A 274 -18.75 -21.58 -3.52
CA THR A 274 -18.90 -22.95 -3.00
C THR A 274 -19.49 -23.93 -4.02
N SER A 275 -19.72 -23.50 -5.26
CA SER A 275 -20.31 -24.34 -6.31
C SER A 275 -19.28 -25.26 -6.99
N ASN A 276 -19.72 -26.35 -7.60
CA ASN A 276 -18.88 -27.27 -8.40
C ASN A 276 -18.37 -26.67 -9.73
N SER A 277 -18.66 -25.39 -9.98
CA SER A 277 -18.08 -24.58 -11.05
C SER A 277 -17.52 -23.29 -10.44
N SER A 278 -16.91 -23.41 -9.26
CA SER A 278 -16.48 -22.27 -8.48
C SER A 278 -15.32 -21.53 -9.14
N ILE A 279 -15.23 -20.25 -8.79
CA ILE A 279 -14.06 -19.43 -9.07
C ILE A 279 -12.76 -20.06 -8.57
N VAL A 280 -12.82 -20.89 -7.50
CA VAL A 280 -11.68 -21.62 -6.96
C VAL A 280 -11.17 -22.64 -7.97
N GLU A 281 -12.02 -23.50 -8.52
CA GLU A 281 -11.60 -24.48 -9.53
C GLU A 281 -11.02 -23.81 -10.78
N SER A 282 -11.61 -22.70 -11.22
CA SER A 282 -11.05 -21.91 -12.31
C SER A 282 -9.65 -21.41 -11.95
N LYS A 283 -9.46 -20.89 -10.74
CA LYS A 283 -8.16 -20.38 -10.29
C LYS A 283 -7.09 -21.47 -10.21
N LEU A 284 -7.45 -22.67 -9.74
CA LEU A 284 -6.52 -23.80 -9.70
C LEU A 284 -6.09 -24.26 -11.10
N ARG A 285 -7.01 -24.23 -12.07
CA ARG A 285 -6.66 -24.49 -13.48
C ARG A 285 -5.75 -23.39 -14.03
N ASP A 286 -6.03 -22.13 -13.76
CA ASP A 286 -5.18 -21.01 -14.18
C ASP A 286 -3.76 -21.16 -13.62
N TYR A 287 -3.62 -21.50 -12.33
CA TYR A 287 -2.33 -21.71 -11.69
C TYR A 287 -1.57 -22.90 -12.30
N ALA A 288 -2.26 -24.01 -12.56
CA ALA A 288 -1.65 -25.17 -13.22
C ALA A 288 -1.14 -24.84 -14.63
N ASN A 289 -1.89 -24.04 -15.40
CA ASN A 289 -1.46 -23.57 -16.73
C ASN A 289 -0.28 -22.59 -16.62
N TYR A 290 -0.37 -21.61 -15.72
CA TYR A 290 0.72 -20.67 -15.44
C TYR A 290 2.03 -21.39 -15.08
N ARG A 291 1.96 -22.43 -14.25
CA ARG A 291 3.14 -23.25 -13.90
C ARG A 291 3.75 -23.94 -15.11
N LYS A 292 2.93 -24.43 -16.05
CA LYS A 292 3.41 -25.00 -17.31
C LYS A 292 4.04 -23.93 -18.20
N ASP A 293 3.43 -22.76 -18.31
CA ASP A 293 3.93 -21.67 -19.13
C ASP A 293 5.28 -21.14 -18.61
N VAL A 294 5.39 -20.91 -17.30
CA VAL A 294 6.67 -20.53 -16.67
C VAL A 294 7.73 -21.61 -16.88
N HIS A 295 7.37 -22.88 -16.68
CA HIS A 295 8.29 -23.98 -16.97
C HIS A 295 8.73 -23.94 -18.44
N ASN A 296 7.80 -23.81 -19.38
CA ASN A 296 8.14 -23.73 -20.80
C ASN A 296 9.06 -22.55 -21.08
N VAL A 297 8.76 -21.33 -20.62
CA VAL A 297 9.65 -20.18 -20.85
C VAL A 297 11.05 -20.43 -20.27
N CYS A 298 11.16 -20.87 -19.02
CA CYS A 298 12.47 -21.08 -18.37
C CYS A 298 13.27 -22.26 -18.97
N PHE A 299 12.62 -23.31 -19.46
CA PHE A 299 13.28 -24.49 -20.02
C PHE A 299 13.44 -24.48 -21.55
N THR A 300 12.65 -23.67 -22.27
CA THR A 300 12.85 -23.44 -23.71
C THR A 300 14.01 -22.47 -23.96
N VAL A 301 14.23 -21.49 -23.07
CA VAL A 301 15.41 -20.60 -23.12
C VAL A 301 16.71 -21.40 -22.91
N ASN A 302 16.71 -22.38 -22.01
CA ASN A 302 17.83 -23.29 -21.78
C ASN A 302 18.17 -24.23 -22.96
N THR A 303 17.23 -24.45 -23.89
CA THR A 303 17.48 -25.24 -25.10
C THR A 303 17.92 -24.38 -26.28
N ALA A 304 17.55 -23.09 -26.31
CA ALA A 304 18.06 -22.13 -27.29
C ALA A 304 19.54 -21.77 -27.05
N GLU A 305 19.97 -21.61 -25.79
CA GLU A 305 21.39 -21.39 -25.46
C GLU A 305 22.26 -22.62 -25.76
N ARG A 306 21.74 -23.84 -25.56
CA ARG A 306 22.45 -25.09 -25.93
C ARG A 306 22.57 -25.33 -27.44
N HIS A 307 21.83 -24.60 -28.28
CA HIS A 307 21.99 -24.68 -29.73
C HIS A 307 22.99 -23.67 -30.29
N ILE A 308 23.32 -22.60 -29.54
CA ILE A 308 24.36 -21.65 -29.93
C ILE A 308 25.76 -22.21 -29.59
N ASP A 309 25.89 -22.99 -28.51
CA ASP A 309 27.16 -23.66 -28.13
C ASP A 309 27.49 -24.93 -28.93
N LYS A 310 26.66 -25.32 -29.91
CA LYS A 310 26.93 -26.46 -30.83
C LYS A 310 27.23 -26.04 -32.27
N LEU A 311 27.43 -24.74 -32.51
CA LEU A 311 27.85 -24.18 -33.80
C LEU A 311 29.14 -23.33 -33.71
N GLN A 312 30.02 -23.66 -32.77
CA GLN A 312 31.45 -23.33 -32.81
C GLN A 312 32.28 -24.61 -32.84
#